data_AF-A0A7V5LHN8-F1
#
_entry.id   AF-A0A7V5LHN8-F1
#
_cell.length_a   1.000
_cell.length_b   1.000
_cell.length_c   1.000
_cell.angle_alpha   90.00
_cell.angle_beta   90.00
_cell.angle_gamma   90.00
#
_symmetry.space_group_name_H-M   'P 1'
#
loop_
_entity.id
_entity.type
_entity.pdbx_description
1 polymer ?
#
loop_
_entity_poly.entity_id
_entity_poly.type
_entity_poly.pdbx_seq_one_letter_code
_entity_poly.pdbx_strand_id
1 'polypeptide(L)'
;MEYYKINPLKPDRKILTRTLEVLKAGGIIVYPTNTLYGLGVDVFNQRALERLFVVKQRTIDQPVSLMVASVEQLIELFARADQRQTNVLKKLLPGKFTVILKSKFKQNLAYFSSGSRNTKVGFRVAELPFNQKLLIKFGNPISSTSANVSGKPNAKTVQEIIAQFGDRLDLILDAGPAPDLTGSTIIDITKNPFLILREGSVGLQEVKKIIAPEKVLKRKTEFVVTFVCSGNICRSPMAEGILKEFFSKTKFKNLVTVQSAGTLDNTSGPAHPNAVSVARSLGVDIAAHQARTITREIVEQSDMIIGMALNHLEYLKSHFPEHAEKVALLKTWERKTGIGNPSIPDPIGHDLNFFKKVAEEIKNEIKRIMPFLFQRIKKFMEYNDLSLEK
;
A
#
# COMPACT_ATOMS: atom_id res chain seq x y z
N MET A 1 27.63 26.23 7.11
CA MET A 1 27.61 24.87 6.57
C MET A 1 29.03 24.31 6.53
N GLU A 2 29.31 23.27 7.30
CA GLU A 2 30.56 22.52 7.27
C GLU A 2 30.53 21.45 6.17
N TYR A 3 31.69 21.12 5.61
CA TYR A 3 31.83 20.14 4.53
C TYR A 3 33.04 19.23 4.79
N TYR A 4 32.82 17.92 4.75
CA TYR A 4 33.89 16.93 4.83
C TYR A 4 33.77 15.88 3.75
N LYS A 5 34.87 15.61 3.04
CA LYS A 5 35.01 14.42 2.22
C LYS A 5 35.38 13.24 3.12
N ILE A 6 34.65 12.13 3.03
CA ILE A 6 34.81 10.97 3.92
C ILE A 6 34.93 9.67 3.15
N ASN A 7 35.57 8.68 3.77
CA ASN A 7 35.40 7.28 3.41
C ASN A 7 34.42 6.64 4.40
N PRO A 8 33.18 6.30 3.99
CA PRO A 8 32.18 5.76 4.91
C PRO A 8 32.54 4.37 5.47
N LEU A 9 33.47 3.65 4.83
CA LEU A 9 33.98 2.34 5.27
C LEU A 9 35.15 2.46 6.25
N LYS A 10 35.84 3.60 6.29
CA LYS A 10 36.96 3.88 7.19
C LYS A 10 36.70 5.17 7.98
N PRO A 11 35.87 5.11 9.04
CA PRO A 11 35.40 6.32 9.72
C PRO A 11 36.52 7.06 10.46
N ASP A 12 36.71 8.33 10.12
CA ASP A 12 37.62 9.23 10.83
C ASP A 12 37.05 9.63 12.20
N ARG A 13 37.87 9.52 13.25
CA ARG A 13 37.43 9.81 14.63
C ARG A 13 37.07 11.28 14.84
N LYS A 14 37.80 12.22 14.25
CA LYS A 14 37.55 13.67 14.40
C LYS A 14 36.24 14.04 13.71
N ILE A 15 36.02 13.54 12.49
CA ILE A 15 34.78 13.80 11.73
C ILE A 15 33.57 13.18 12.44
N LEU A 16 33.70 11.97 12.99
CA LEU A 16 32.65 11.37 13.81
C LEU A 16 32.31 12.23 15.04
N THR A 17 33.31 12.69 15.79
CA THR A 17 33.09 13.56 16.96
C THR A 17 32.41 14.85 16.54
N ARG A 18 32.87 15.49 15.46
CA ARG A 18 32.25 16.74 14.98
C ARG A 18 30.81 16.53 14.54
N THR A 19 30.52 15.42 13.85
CA THR A 19 29.15 15.06 13.43
C THR A 19 28.22 14.90 14.65
N LEU A 20 28.71 14.28 15.74
CA LEU A 20 27.95 14.15 16.98
C LEU A 20 27.66 15.50 17.64
N GLU A 21 28.63 16.42 17.65
CA GLU A 21 28.45 17.78 18.18
C GLU A 21 27.37 18.54 17.41
N VAL A 22 27.40 18.48 16.07
CA VAL A 22 26.39 19.12 15.22
C VAL A 22 25.00 18.54 15.50
N LEU A 23 24.86 17.22 15.58
CA LEU A 23 23.58 16.58 15.92
C LEU A 23 23.06 17.01 17.31
N LYS A 24 23.93 16.99 18.33
CA LYS A 24 23.59 17.40 19.71
C LYS A 24 23.20 18.87 19.81
N ALA A 25 23.79 19.73 18.97
CA ALA A 25 23.43 21.13 18.85
C ALA A 25 22.09 21.36 18.08
N GLY A 26 21.44 20.30 17.60
CA GLY A 26 20.20 20.39 16.82
C GLY A 26 20.42 20.75 15.35
N GLY A 27 21.62 20.50 14.82
CA GLY A 27 21.97 20.71 13.42
C GLY A 27 21.46 19.61 12.48
N ILE A 28 21.27 19.98 11.22
CA ILE A 28 20.89 19.10 10.11
C ILE A 28 22.16 18.63 9.40
N ILE A 29 22.36 17.31 9.39
CA ILE A 29 23.47 16.67 8.70
C ILE A 29 23.01 16.01 7.40
N VAL A 30 23.84 16.06 6.36
CA VAL A 30 23.76 15.19 5.19
C VAL A 30 24.74 14.03 5.40
N TYR A 31 24.24 12.79 5.33
CA TYR A 31 25.04 11.59 5.53
C TYR A 31 24.83 10.57 4.40
N PRO A 32 25.86 9.79 4.01
CA PRO A 32 25.71 8.78 2.96
C PRO A 32 24.94 7.56 3.45
N THR A 33 24.25 6.85 2.54
CA THR A 33 23.71 5.51 2.79
C THR A 33 24.06 4.55 1.66
N ASN A 34 23.68 3.29 1.79
CA ASN A 34 23.74 2.28 0.72
C ASN A 34 22.72 2.51 -0.43
N THR A 35 21.90 3.56 -0.33
CA THR A 35 20.92 3.96 -1.35
C THR A 35 21.11 5.43 -1.72
N LEU A 36 20.35 6.32 -1.10
CA LEU A 36 20.40 7.78 -1.29
C LEU A 36 21.14 8.45 -0.13
N TYR A 37 21.64 9.68 -0.32
CA TYR A 37 21.99 10.51 0.82
C TYR A 37 20.79 10.76 1.73
N GLY A 38 21.03 10.77 3.04
CA GLY A 38 20.03 11.05 4.06
C GLY A 38 20.19 12.43 4.68
N LEU A 39 19.07 13.04 5.11
CA LEU A 39 19.05 14.16 6.04
C LEU A 39 18.77 13.67 7.46
N GLY A 40 19.70 13.97 8.37
CA GLY A 40 19.71 13.51 9.76
C GLY A 40 19.61 14.67 10.75
N VAL A 41 18.70 14.52 11.71
CA VAL A 41 18.65 15.30 12.95
C VAL A 41 18.42 14.36 14.13
N ASP A 42 18.70 14.83 15.34
CA ASP A 42 18.26 14.17 16.56
C ASP A 42 16.73 14.10 16.61
N VAL A 43 16.18 12.88 16.69
CA VAL A 43 14.72 12.65 16.70
C VAL A 43 14.04 13.10 17.99
N PHE A 44 14.81 13.35 19.06
CA PHE A 44 14.27 13.89 20.32
C PHE A 44 14.40 15.41 20.42
N ASN A 45 15.12 16.06 19.49
CA ASN A 45 15.19 17.51 19.40
C ASN A 45 14.07 18.06 18.51
N GLN A 46 13.01 18.55 19.14
CA GLN A 46 11.84 19.07 18.43
C GLN A 46 12.18 20.23 17.48
N ARG A 47 13.06 21.16 17.89
CA ARG A 47 13.46 22.31 17.04
C ARG A 47 14.20 21.85 15.78
N ALA A 48 15.04 20.82 15.90
CA ALA A 48 15.75 20.25 14.77
C ALA A 48 14.78 19.56 13.78
N LEU A 49 13.75 18.87 14.28
CA LEU A 49 12.70 18.27 13.45
C LEU A 49 11.85 19.32 12.73
N GLU A 50 11.44 20.38 13.43
CA GLU A 50 10.71 21.51 12.82
C GLU A 50 11.53 22.13 11.68
N ARG A 51 12.82 22.40 11.91
CA ARG A 51 13.75 22.87 10.87
C ARG A 51 13.83 21.88 9.70
N LEU A 52 13.99 20.58 9.97
CA LEU A 52 14.06 19.56 8.93
C LEU A 52 12.83 19.58 8.02
N PHE A 53 11.63 19.66 8.59
CA PHE A 53 10.37 19.68 7.82
C PHE A 53 10.22 20.96 6.99
N VAL A 54 10.59 22.11 7.56
CA VAL A 54 10.61 23.41 6.84
C VAL A 54 11.59 23.35 5.66
N VAL A 55 12.84 22.93 5.91
CA VAL A 55 13.89 22.88 4.89
C VAL A 55 13.50 21.92 3.75
N LYS A 56 12.86 20.80 4.07
CA LYS A 56 12.36 19.84 3.09
C LYS A 56 11.04 20.24 2.42
N GLN A 57 10.38 21.30 2.85
CA GLN A 57 9.03 21.67 2.41
C GLN A 57 8.06 20.48 2.57
N ARG A 58 8.11 19.85 3.74
CA ARG A 58 7.38 18.63 4.07
C ARG A 58 6.30 18.95 5.10
N THR A 59 5.14 18.34 4.95
CA THR A 59 4.03 18.41 5.89
C THR A 59 3.98 17.18 6.78
N ILE A 60 3.29 17.25 7.92
CA ILE A 60 3.32 16.22 8.96
C ILE A 60 2.62 14.91 8.55
N ASP A 61 1.72 14.97 7.57
CA ASP A 61 1.09 13.82 6.90
C ASP A 61 2.09 13.01 6.05
N GLN A 62 3.27 13.57 5.80
CA GLN A 62 4.39 12.89 5.18
C GLN A 62 5.42 12.56 6.28
N PRO A 63 5.29 11.46 7.04
CA PRO A 63 6.24 11.13 8.09
C PRO A 63 7.63 10.77 7.52
N VAL A 64 8.68 10.95 8.32
CA VAL A 64 10.05 10.48 7.98
C VAL A 64 10.38 9.21 8.75
N SER A 65 11.22 8.33 8.19
CA SER A 65 11.72 7.15 8.91
C SER A 65 12.89 7.52 9.81
N LEU A 66 13.31 6.59 10.65
CA LEU A 66 14.41 6.74 11.59
C LEU A 66 15.50 5.74 11.26
N MET A 67 16.76 6.12 11.47
CA MET A 67 17.89 5.20 11.41
C MET A 67 18.47 4.93 12.79
N VAL A 68 18.68 3.65 13.07
CA VAL A 68 19.27 3.12 14.32
C VAL A 68 20.54 2.32 14.01
N ALA A 69 21.34 2.03 15.04
CA ALA A 69 22.63 1.38 14.86
C ALA A 69 22.52 -0.10 14.48
N SER A 70 21.58 -0.83 15.09
CA SER A 70 21.41 -2.28 14.88
C SER A 70 19.96 -2.73 15.09
N VAL A 71 19.66 -3.96 14.71
CA VAL A 71 18.34 -4.60 14.95
C VAL A 71 18.12 -4.83 16.45
N GLU A 72 19.17 -5.14 17.19
CA GLU A 72 19.15 -5.35 18.64
C GLU A 72 18.74 -4.05 19.34
N GLN A 73 19.44 -2.95 19.03
CA GLN A 73 19.12 -1.62 19.58
C GLN A 73 17.69 -1.21 19.22
N LEU A 74 17.25 -1.49 17.99
CA LEU A 74 15.88 -1.21 17.54
C LEU A 74 14.86 -1.88 18.46
N ILE A 75 14.99 -3.19 18.67
CA ILE A 75 14.02 -4.00 19.40
C ILE A 75 14.10 -3.73 20.89
N GLU A 76 15.29 -3.48 21.46
CA GLU A 76 15.48 -3.22 22.88
C GLU A 76 14.93 -1.85 23.28
N LEU A 77 15.22 -0.80 22.51
CA LEU A 77 14.99 0.58 22.94
C LEU A 77 13.84 1.28 22.22
N PHE A 78 13.67 1.06 20.91
CA PHE A 78 12.88 1.98 20.08
C PHE A 78 11.58 1.41 19.51
N ALA A 79 11.48 0.10 19.29
CA ALA A 79 10.33 -0.53 18.68
C ALA A 79 9.88 -1.77 19.44
N ARG A 80 8.58 -2.07 19.35
CA ARG A 80 7.99 -3.33 19.82
C ARG A 80 7.92 -4.29 18.66
N ALA A 81 8.53 -5.45 18.81
CA ALA A 81 8.46 -6.55 17.86
C ALA A 81 8.16 -7.85 18.61
N ASP A 82 7.20 -8.64 18.11
CA ASP A 82 7.02 -10.02 18.53
C ASP A 82 8.07 -10.94 17.89
N GLN A 83 8.05 -12.24 18.20
CA GLN A 83 9.02 -13.20 17.66
C GLN A 83 8.95 -13.31 16.13
N ARG A 84 7.73 -13.28 15.56
CA ARG A 84 7.49 -13.36 14.11
C ARG A 84 8.11 -12.15 13.40
N GLN A 85 7.86 -10.96 13.93
CA GLN A 85 8.42 -9.69 13.46
C GLN A 85 9.94 -9.66 13.61
N THR A 86 10.48 -10.13 14.75
CA THR A 86 11.92 -10.20 15.01
C THR A 86 12.65 -11.07 14.01
N ASN A 87 12.09 -12.25 13.67
CA ASN A 87 12.66 -13.14 12.67
C ASN A 87 12.74 -12.48 11.29
N VAL A 88 11.71 -11.73 10.91
CA VAL A 88 11.65 -11.02 9.62
C VAL A 88 12.58 -9.81 9.62
N LEU A 89 12.66 -9.06 10.72
CA LEU A 89 13.58 -7.93 10.88
C LEU A 89 15.03 -8.33 10.62
N LYS A 90 15.48 -9.44 11.20
CA LYS A 90 16.86 -9.96 11.03
C LYS A 90 17.17 -10.38 9.59
N LYS A 91 16.16 -10.72 8.78
CA LYS A 91 16.32 -11.04 7.36
C LYS A 91 16.33 -9.80 6.46
N LEU A 92 15.66 -8.73 6.89
CA LEU A 92 15.53 -7.49 6.10
C LEU A 92 16.58 -6.43 6.46
N LEU A 93 17.06 -6.40 7.70
CA LEU A 93 17.89 -5.31 8.23
C LEU A 93 19.21 -5.84 8.81
N PRO A 94 20.35 -5.16 8.59
CA PRO A 94 20.53 -4.00 7.69
C PRO A 94 20.29 -4.36 6.21
N GLY A 95 19.84 -3.39 5.42
CA GLY A 95 19.55 -3.61 4.01
C GLY A 95 18.77 -2.48 3.35
N LYS A 96 18.28 -2.71 2.13
CA LYS A 96 17.53 -1.73 1.31
C LYS A 96 16.05 -1.61 1.72
N PHE A 97 15.76 -1.71 3.01
CA PHE A 97 14.40 -1.72 3.55
C PHE A 97 14.17 -0.59 4.55
N THR A 98 12.95 -0.07 4.57
CA THR A 98 12.38 0.66 5.70
C THR A 98 11.26 -0.21 6.26
N VAL A 99 11.34 -0.58 7.53
CA VAL A 99 10.39 -1.49 8.17
C VAL A 99 9.52 -0.72 9.17
N ILE A 100 8.19 -0.80 9.01
CA ILE A 100 7.25 -0.14 9.91
C ILE A 100 6.98 -1.05 11.12
N LEU A 101 7.13 -0.47 12.32
CA LEU A 101 6.88 -1.12 13.61
C LEU A 101 6.17 -0.17 14.57
N LYS A 102 5.58 -0.72 15.64
CA LYS A 102 5.06 0.10 16.74
C LYS A 102 6.22 0.65 17.55
N SER A 103 6.28 1.98 17.69
CA SER A 103 7.28 2.67 18.50
C SER A 103 7.09 2.39 20.00
N LYS A 104 8.21 2.34 20.74
CA LYS A 104 8.25 2.33 22.21
C LYS A 104 8.17 3.74 22.81
N PHE A 105 8.52 4.77 22.06
CA PHE A 105 8.49 6.16 22.52
C PHE A 105 7.32 6.94 21.90
N LYS A 106 6.87 7.99 22.59
CA LYS A 106 5.76 8.86 22.15
C LYS A 106 6.19 10.28 21.77
N GLN A 107 7.40 10.69 22.16
CA GLN A 107 7.92 12.03 21.87
C GLN A 107 8.04 12.25 20.35
N ASN A 108 7.62 13.42 19.88
CA ASN A 108 7.74 13.84 18.48
C ASN A 108 7.08 12.90 17.45
N LEU A 109 6.18 12.01 17.87
CA LEU A 109 5.66 10.92 17.04
C LEU A 109 4.92 11.40 15.78
N ALA A 110 4.35 12.60 15.82
CA ALA A 110 3.67 13.20 14.68
C ALA A 110 4.59 13.39 13.47
N TYR A 111 5.91 13.58 13.66
CA TYR A 111 6.87 13.67 12.57
C TYR A 111 7.22 12.31 11.93
N PHE A 112 6.84 11.21 12.58
CA PHE A 112 7.28 9.85 12.23
C PHE A 112 6.13 8.89 11.95
N SER A 113 4.88 9.32 12.20
CA SER A 113 3.68 8.52 12.01
C SER A 113 2.57 9.33 11.34
N SER A 114 1.87 8.73 10.38
CA SER A 114 0.69 9.33 9.77
C SER A 114 -0.55 9.08 10.63
N GLY A 115 -1.22 10.16 11.03
CA GLY A 115 -2.44 10.13 11.85
C GLY A 115 -2.19 10.28 13.35
N SER A 116 -3.00 11.10 14.02
CA SER A 116 -2.78 11.56 15.40
C SER A 116 -2.79 10.48 16.50
N ARG A 117 -3.26 9.27 16.20
CA ARG A 117 -3.29 8.12 17.13
C ARG A 117 -2.40 6.96 16.69
N ASN A 118 -1.69 7.12 15.58
CA ASN A 118 -0.82 6.08 15.04
C ASN A 118 0.51 6.08 15.78
N THR A 119 0.96 4.90 16.22
CA THR A 119 2.25 4.71 16.90
C THR A 119 3.27 4.02 16.02
N LYS A 120 2.94 3.82 14.75
CA LYS A 120 3.79 3.14 13.79
C LYS A 120 4.84 4.08 13.24
N VAL A 121 6.09 3.65 13.24
CA VAL A 121 7.24 4.41 12.74
C VAL A 121 8.02 3.52 11.78
N GLY A 122 8.54 4.12 10.71
CA GLY A 122 9.47 3.45 9.81
C GLY A 122 10.89 3.47 10.36
N PHE A 123 11.54 2.32 10.42
CA PHE A 123 12.90 2.16 10.90
C PHE A 123 13.82 1.60 9.81
N ARG A 124 15.07 2.03 9.85
CA ARG A 124 16.19 1.54 9.05
C ARG A 124 17.35 1.23 10.00
N VAL A 125 18.18 0.28 9.63
CA VAL A 125 19.42 -0.02 10.36
C VAL A 125 20.60 0.44 9.53
N ALA A 126 21.55 1.12 10.17
CA ALA A 126 22.76 1.58 9.53
C ALA A 126 23.60 0.40 9.00
N GLU A 127 23.97 0.47 7.73
CA GLU A 127 24.82 -0.53 7.07
C GLU A 127 26.27 -0.03 6.92
N LEU A 128 26.45 1.28 6.67
CA LEU A 128 27.78 1.86 6.54
C LEU A 128 28.47 1.97 7.91
N PRO A 129 29.76 1.55 8.03
CA PRO A 129 30.51 1.63 9.29
C PRO A 129 30.52 3.02 9.94
N PHE A 130 30.55 4.09 9.14
CA PHE A 130 30.45 5.46 9.64
C PHE A 130 29.14 5.69 10.40
N ASN A 131 28.00 5.36 9.80
CA ASN A 131 26.68 5.56 10.39
C ASN A 131 26.46 4.67 11.61
N GLN A 132 26.91 3.41 11.57
CA GLN A 132 26.84 2.53 12.74
C GLN A 132 27.61 3.11 13.93
N LYS A 133 28.89 3.48 13.73
CA LYS A 133 29.71 4.06 14.81
C LYS A 133 29.15 5.38 15.31
N LEU A 134 28.60 6.21 14.42
CA LEU A 134 27.93 7.45 14.79
C LEU A 134 26.75 7.16 15.72
N LEU A 135 25.84 6.26 15.32
CA LEU A 135 24.61 5.97 16.08
C LEU A 135 24.85 5.22 17.38
N ILE A 136 25.85 4.32 17.42
CA ILE A 136 26.28 3.67 18.68
C ILE A 136 26.76 4.73 19.68
N LYS A 137 27.61 5.65 19.24
CA LYS A 137 28.12 6.74 20.11
C LYS A 137 27.05 7.76 20.46
N PHE A 138 26.10 7.99 19.55
CA PHE A 138 25.04 8.96 19.77
C PHE A 138 24.00 8.45 20.77
N GLY A 139 23.72 7.14 20.76
CA GLY A 139 22.72 6.50 21.62
C GLY A 139 21.28 6.71 21.16
N ASN A 140 21.02 7.72 20.31
CA ASN A 140 19.71 8.06 19.78
C ASN A 140 19.58 7.73 18.29
N PRO A 141 18.35 7.48 17.79
CA PRO A 141 18.11 7.43 16.35
C PRO A 141 18.31 8.82 15.73
N ILE A 142 18.57 8.85 14.43
CA ILE A 142 18.48 10.07 13.62
C ILE A 142 17.35 9.95 12.60
N SER A 143 16.82 11.07 12.13
CA SER A 143 15.90 11.05 10.99
C SER A 143 16.56 10.41 9.75
N SER A 144 15.74 9.74 8.95
CA SER A 144 16.14 9.12 7.69
C SER A 144 15.13 9.46 6.61
N THR A 145 15.50 10.43 5.78
CA THR A 145 14.76 10.86 4.60
C THR A 145 15.76 11.27 3.54
N SER A 146 15.42 11.12 2.26
CA SER A 146 16.32 11.43 1.16
C SER A 146 16.77 12.90 1.19
N ALA A 147 18.00 13.18 0.78
CA ALA A 147 18.55 14.54 0.75
C ALA A 147 18.14 15.31 -0.52
N ASN A 148 16.84 15.54 -0.68
CA ASN A 148 16.22 16.38 -1.71
C ASN A 148 15.04 17.16 -1.13
N VAL A 149 14.66 18.29 -1.73
CA VAL A 149 13.40 18.96 -1.37
C VAL A 149 12.23 18.06 -1.75
N SER A 150 11.18 18.01 -0.93
CA SER A 150 10.02 17.13 -1.18
C SER A 150 9.42 17.44 -2.56
N GLY A 151 9.16 16.39 -3.34
CA GLY A 151 8.66 16.52 -4.72
C GLY A 151 9.73 16.79 -5.79
N LYS A 152 10.95 17.18 -5.43
CA LYS A 152 12.07 17.31 -6.38
C LYS A 152 12.76 15.97 -6.64
N PRO A 153 13.48 15.81 -7.76
CA PRO A 153 14.28 14.61 -8.03
C PRO A 153 15.28 14.29 -6.90
N ASN A 154 15.51 12.99 -6.70
CA ASN A 154 16.54 12.52 -5.77
C ASN A 154 17.92 12.97 -6.25
N ALA A 155 18.72 13.53 -5.35
CA ALA A 155 20.08 13.97 -5.65
C ALA A 155 21.06 12.80 -5.62
N LYS A 156 21.87 12.68 -6.67
CA LYS A 156 22.95 11.69 -6.79
C LYS A 156 24.25 12.18 -6.19
N THR A 157 24.53 13.48 -6.31
CA THR A 157 25.79 14.10 -5.85
C THR A 157 25.52 15.12 -4.76
N VAL A 158 26.55 15.42 -3.95
CA VAL A 158 26.46 16.47 -2.93
C VAL A 158 26.23 17.86 -3.53
N GLN A 159 26.77 18.11 -4.73
CA GLN A 159 26.57 19.37 -5.46
C GLN A 159 25.09 19.58 -5.79
N GLU A 160 24.39 18.53 -6.22
CA GLU A 160 22.93 18.58 -6.42
C GLU A 160 22.16 18.82 -5.10
N ILE A 161 22.62 18.25 -3.98
CA ILE A 161 22.04 18.51 -2.66
C ILE A 161 22.20 19.98 -2.28
N ILE A 162 23.41 20.53 -2.42
CA ILE A 162 23.70 21.95 -2.13
C ILE A 162 22.86 22.85 -3.04
N ALA A 163 22.72 22.54 -4.32
CA ALA A 163 21.89 23.31 -5.24
C ALA A 163 20.41 23.35 -4.83
N GLN A 164 19.90 22.31 -4.17
CA GLN A 164 18.52 22.27 -3.68
C GLN A 164 18.33 22.97 -2.32
N PHE A 165 19.31 22.89 -1.42
CA PHE A 165 19.16 23.36 -0.03
C PHE A 165 19.85 24.68 0.30
N GLY A 166 20.88 25.07 -0.46
CA GLY A 166 21.68 26.26 -0.18
C GLY A 166 22.44 26.14 1.14
N ASP A 167 22.38 27.19 1.94
CA ASP A 167 23.03 27.33 3.25
C ASP A 167 22.22 26.75 4.43
N ARG A 168 21.05 26.15 4.16
CA ARG A 168 20.12 25.65 5.17
C ARG A 168 20.56 24.35 5.87
N LEU A 169 21.75 23.85 5.55
CA LEU A 169 22.34 22.63 6.09
C LEU A 169 23.54 22.96 6.98
N ASP A 170 23.71 22.24 8.08
CA ASP A 170 24.77 22.53 9.05
C ASP A 170 26.06 21.77 8.73
N LEU A 171 25.95 20.53 8.27
CA LEU A 171 27.09 19.65 7.98
C LEU A 171 26.81 18.73 6.78
N ILE A 172 27.78 18.60 5.87
CA ILE A 172 27.72 17.67 4.75
C ILE A 172 28.89 16.69 4.80
N LEU A 173 28.56 15.40 4.72
CA LEU A 173 29.52 14.30 4.66
C LEU A 173 29.54 13.70 3.25
N ASP A 174 30.47 14.14 2.41
CA ASP A 174 30.61 13.70 1.02
C ASP A 174 31.40 12.39 0.91
N ALA A 175 30.70 11.31 0.56
CA ALA A 175 31.24 9.99 0.26
C ALA A 175 31.27 9.67 -1.25
N GLY A 176 31.14 10.68 -2.11
CA GLY A 176 30.98 10.51 -3.55
C GLY A 176 29.53 10.28 -3.99
N PRO A 177 29.29 9.89 -5.26
CA PRO A 177 27.94 9.69 -5.79
C PRO A 177 27.15 8.59 -5.07
N ALA A 178 25.85 8.82 -4.89
CA ALA A 178 24.94 7.82 -4.34
C ALA A 178 24.84 6.58 -5.25
N PRO A 179 24.88 5.36 -4.69
CA PRO A 179 24.89 4.12 -5.46
C PRO A 179 23.54 3.77 -6.13
N ASP A 180 22.42 4.27 -5.59
CA ASP A 180 21.06 3.93 -6.07
C ASP A 180 20.14 5.14 -5.89
N LEU A 181 19.22 5.36 -6.82
CA LEU A 181 18.26 6.47 -6.77
C LEU A 181 16.80 6.04 -6.46
N THR A 182 16.53 4.74 -6.40
CA THR A 182 15.17 4.18 -6.23
C THR A 182 14.69 4.29 -4.78
N GLY A 183 15.62 4.23 -3.83
CA GLY A 183 15.35 4.23 -2.40
C GLY A 183 14.83 2.88 -1.87
N SER A 184 14.63 2.79 -0.57
CA SER A 184 14.27 1.53 0.10
C SER A 184 12.83 1.08 -0.15
N THR A 185 12.61 -0.22 -0.20
CA THR A 185 11.27 -0.84 -0.10
C THR A 185 10.70 -0.64 1.30
N ILE A 186 9.45 -0.21 1.39
CA ILE A 186 8.76 0.07 2.67
C ILE A 186 7.79 -1.06 2.98
N ILE A 187 8.01 -1.74 4.12
CA ILE A 187 7.22 -2.91 4.53
C ILE A 187 6.60 -2.65 5.91
N ASP A 188 5.28 -2.72 6.03
CA ASP A 188 4.57 -2.76 7.29
C ASP A 188 4.47 -4.19 7.82
N ILE A 189 5.31 -4.50 8.81
CA ILE A 189 5.32 -5.80 9.47
C ILE A 189 4.42 -5.84 10.72
N THR A 190 3.65 -4.78 10.98
CA THR A 190 2.61 -4.78 12.02
C THR A 190 1.29 -5.40 11.54
N LYS A 191 1.15 -5.61 10.23
CA LYS A 191 -0.03 -6.24 9.61
C LYS A 191 0.14 -7.77 9.53
N ASN A 192 -0.97 -8.49 9.41
CA ASN A 192 -0.97 -9.91 9.09
C ASN A 192 -1.97 -10.18 7.95
N PRO A 193 -1.52 -10.62 6.75
CA PRO A 193 -0.12 -10.76 6.33
C PRO A 193 0.63 -9.41 6.32
N PHE A 194 1.96 -9.44 6.17
CA PHE A 194 2.73 -8.20 6.06
C PHE A 194 2.37 -7.43 4.78
N LEU A 195 2.62 -6.12 4.75
CA LEU A 195 2.17 -5.27 3.67
C LEU A 195 3.30 -4.39 3.11
N ILE A 196 3.64 -4.55 1.83
CA ILE A 196 4.51 -3.60 1.13
C ILE A 196 3.70 -2.34 0.84
N LEU A 197 4.06 -1.24 1.50
CA LEU A 197 3.43 0.06 1.30
C LEU A 197 3.98 0.77 0.05
N ARG A 198 5.25 0.50 -0.28
CA ARG A 198 5.93 1.05 -1.46
C ARG A 198 7.08 0.13 -1.88
N GLU A 199 7.14 -0.24 -3.15
CA GLU A 199 8.30 -0.92 -3.72
C GLU A 199 9.42 0.09 -3.97
N GLY A 200 10.63 -0.24 -3.54
CA GLY A 200 11.86 0.48 -3.84
C GLY A 200 12.81 -0.44 -4.60
N SER A 201 14.08 -0.47 -4.21
CA SER A 201 15.10 -1.32 -4.84
C SER A 201 14.83 -2.83 -4.78
N VAL A 202 13.87 -3.29 -3.96
CA VAL A 202 13.49 -4.72 -3.85
C VAL A 202 12.00 -4.90 -4.09
N GLY A 203 11.63 -5.58 -5.18
CA GLY A 203 10.24 -5.84 -5.56
C GLY A 203 9.58 -6.99 -4.80
N LEU A 204 8.25 -7.09 -4.89
CA LEU A 204 7.40 -8.04 -4.14
C LEU A 204 7.89 -9.49 -4.20
N GLN A 205 8.28 -9.98 -5.38
CA GLN A 205 8.69 -11.38 -5.53
C GLN A 205 9.96 -11.70 -4.75
N GLU A 206 10.91 -10.77 -4.73
CA GLU A 206 12.14 -10.95 -3.97
C GLU A 206 11.87 -10.84 -2.46
N VAL A 207 11.01 -9.91 -2.05
CA VAL A 207 10.58 -9.83 -0.64
C VAL A 207 9.93 -11.14 -0.19
N LYS A 208 9.03 -11.73 -0.99
CA LYS A 208 8.39 -13.02 -0.69
C LYS A 208 9.43 -14.13 -0.44
N LYS A 209 10.50 -14.18 -1.24
CA LYS A 209 11.59 -15.14 -1.05
C LYS A 209 12.35 -14.88 0.25
N ILE A 210 12.75 -13.63 0.50
CA ILE A 210 13.54 -13.25 1.69
C ILE A 210 12.80 -13.63 2.98
N ILE A 211 11.50 -13.34 3.07
CA ILE A 211 10.77 -13.50 4.34
C ILE A 211 10.08 -14.85 4.52
N ALA A 212 10.18 -15.76 3.54
CA ALA A 212 9.55 -17.07 3.61
C ALA A 212 9.84 -17.77 4.96
N PRO A 213 8.86 -18.46 5.57
CA PRO A 213 7.53 -18.80 5.04
C PRO A 213 6.46 -17.71 5.25
N GLU A 214 6.82 -16.52 5.70
CA GLU A 214 5.85 -15.46 5.98
C GLU A 214 5.18 -14.92 4.71
N LYS A 215 3.89 -14.59 4.83
CA LYS A 215 3.13 -13.99 3.74
C LYS A 215 3.28 -12.47 3.74
N VAL A 216 3.47 -11.92 2.54
CA VAL A 216 3.48 -10.48 2.27
C VAL A 216 2.63 -10.17 1.04
N LEU A 217 1.86 -9.10 1.14
CA LEU A 217 1.03 -8.55 0.06
C LEU A 217 1.52 -7.15 -0.32
N LYS A 218 1.15 -6.71 -1.52
CA LYS A 218 1.30 -5.30 -1.91
C LYS A 218 0.05 -4.54 -1.46
N ARG A 219 0.26 -3.33 -0.91
CA ARG A 219 -0.84 -2.41 -0.58
C ARG A 219 -1.69 -2.16 -1.81
N LYS A 220 -3.00 -2.31 -1.67
CA LYS A 220 -3.97 -1.98 -2.71
C LYS A 220 -4.48 -0.54 -2.51
N THR A 221 -4.73 0.14 -3.61
CA THR A 221 -5.33 1.49 -3.64
C THR A 221 -6.81 1.44 -3.98
N GLU A 222 -7.29 0.35 -4.55
CA GLU A 222 -8.66 0.16 -4.99
C GLU A 222 -9.22 -1.16 -4.46
N PHE A 223 -10.52 -1.15 -4.13
CA PHE A 223 -11.29 -2.33 -3.78
C PHE A 223 -11.95 -2.90 -5.04
N VAL A 224 -11.62 -4.13 -5.41
CA VAL A 224 -12.08 -4.73 -6.67
C VAL A 224 -13.25 -5.68 -6.44
N VAL A 225 -14.40 -5.38 -7.05
CA VAL A 225 -15.59 -6.24 -7.10
C VAL A 225 -15.72 -6.86 -8.49
N THR A 226 -15.73 -8.19 -8.56
CA THR A 226 -15.88 -8.91 -9.83
C THR A 226 -17.20 -9.68 -9.86
N PHE A 227 -18.06 -9.40 -10.82
CA PHE A 227 -19.28 -10.18 -11.08
C PHE A 227 -19.01 -11.32 -12.06
N VAL A 228 -19.53 -12.51 -11.78
CA VAL A 228 -19.31 -13.71 -12.60
C VAL A 228 -20.64 -14.34 -13.00
N CYS A 229 -20.82 -14.54 -14.31
CA CYS A 229 -21.89 -15.38 -14.86
C CYS A 229 -21.30 -16.35 -15.90
N SER A 230 -22.11 -17.05 -16.70
CA SER A 230 -21.60 -18.09 -17.60
C SER A 230 -20.84 -17.48 -18.78
N GLY A 231 -21.52 -16.74 -19.66
CA GLY A 231 -20.93 -16.17 -20.88
C GLY A 231 -20.39 -14.75 -20.78
N ASN A 232 -20.53 -14.06 -19.63
CA ASN A 232 -20.20 -12.63 -19.47
C ASN A 232 -20.86 -11.67 -20.49
N ILE A 233 -22.07 -12.00 -20.97
CA ILE A 233 -22.80 -11.18 -21.96
C ILE A 233 -24.13 -10.59 -21.44
N CYS A 234 -24.69 -11.11 -20.34
CA CYS A 234 -26.00 -10.70 -19.82
C CYS A 234 -25.95 -10.24 -18.36
N ARG A 235 -25.97 -11.20 -17.42
CA ARG A 235 -26.16 -10.94 -15.98
C ARG A 235 -24.99 -10.16 -15.35
N SER A 236 -23.75 -10.62 -15.55
CA SER A 236 -22.59 -9.97 -14.94
C SER A 236 -22.26 -8.57 -15.53
N PRO A 237 -22.43 -8.30 -16.84
CA PRO A 237 -22.29 -6.93 -17.37
C PRO A 237 -23.36 -5.97 -16.84
N MET A 238 -24.63 -6.40 -16.74
CA MET A 238 -25.68 -5.59 -16.13
C MET A 238 -25.35 -5.25 -14.68
N ALA A 239 -24.91 -6.24 -13.89
CA ALA A 239 -24.53 -6.04 -12.50
C ALA A 239 -23.32 -5.11 -12.34
N GLU A 240 -22.31 -5.25 -13.21
CA GLU A 240 -21.15 -4.36 -13.26
C GLU A 240 -21.59 -2.91 -13.47
N GLY A 241 -22.38 -2.65 -14.53
CA GLY A 241 -22.83 -1.30 -14.85
C GLY A 241 -23.74 -0.71 -13.77
N ILE A 242 -24.66 -1.51 -13.21
CA ILE A 242 -25.54 -1.08 -12.10
C ILE A 242 -24.70 -0.69 -10.88
N LEU A 243 -23.73 -1.51 -10.46
CA LEU A 243 -22.92 -1.20 -9.29
C LEU A 243 -21.99 0.00 -9.52
N LYS A 244 -21.44 0.16 -10.75
CA LYS A 244 -20.71 1.38 -11.14
C LYS A 244 -21.57 2.62 -10.96
N GLU A 245 -22.83 2.58 -11.39
CA GLU A 245 -23.76 3.70 -11.26
C GLU A 245 -24.20 3.95 -9.81
N PHE A 246 -24.24 2.92 -8.95
CA PHE A 246 -24.39 3.14 -7.51
C PHE A 246 -23.17 3.86 -6.92
N PHE A 247 -21.95 3.45 -7.25
CA PHE A 247 -20.74 4.07 -6.69
C PHE A 247 -20.43 5.46 -7.24
N SER A 248 -20.83 5.76 -8.49
CA SER A 248 -20.66 7.09 -9.11
C SER A 248 -21.27 8.21 -8.26
N LYS A 249 -22.34 7.89 -7.51
CA LYS A 249 -23.08 8.78 -6.60
C LYS A 249 -22.54 8.78 -5.16
N THR A 250 -21.41 8.13 -4.91
CA THR A 250 -20.82 8.02 -3.57
C THR A 250 -19.41 8.60 -3.53
N LYS A 251 -18.94 8.91 -2.33
CA LYS A 251 -17.55 9.27 -2.06
C LYS A 251 -16.53 8.15 -2.38
N PHE A 252 -16.98 6.93 -2.68
CA PHE A 252 -16.11 5.79 -2.98
C PHE A 252 -15.86 5.59 -4.48
N LYS A 253 -16.35 6.48 -5.36
CA LYS A 253 -16.26 6.33 -6.82
C LYS A 253 -14.85 6.04 -7.36
N ASN A 254 -13.81 6.64 -6.75
CA ASN A 254 -12.41 6.48 -7.15
C ASN A 254 -11.68 5.39 -6.34
N LEU A 255 -12.37 4.76 -5.39
CA LEU A 255 -11.83 3.71 -4.53
C LEU A 255 -12.27 2.32 -4.98
N VAL A 256 -13.38 2.19 -5.71
CA VAL A 256 -13.96 0.90 -6.06
C VAL A 256 -13.88 0.67 -7.56
N THR A 257 -13.20 -0.39 -7.93
CA THR A 257 -13.19 -0.90 -9.30
C THR A 257 -14.19 -2.04 -9.41
N VAL A 258 -15.17 -1.89 -10.30
CA VAL A 258 -16.16 -2.92 -10.58
C VAL A 258 -15.89 -3.48 -11.97
N GLN A 259 -15.89 -4.80 -12.06
CA GLN A 259 -15.65 -5.51 -13.32
C GLN A 259 -16.47 -6.80 -13.38
N SER A 260 -16.46 -7.45 -14.54
CA SER A 260 -17.13 -8.73 -14.73
C SER A 260 -16.32 -9.72 -15.56
N ALA A 261 -16.69 -11.00 -15.46
CA ALA A 261 -16.10 -12.11 -16.21
C ALA A 261 -17.10 -13.28 -16.37
N GLY A 262 -16.70 -14.29 -17.13
CA GLY A 262 -17.47 -15.48 -17.51
C GLY A 262 -16.81 -16.78 -17.06
N THR A 263 -17.57 -17.81 -16.70
CA THR A 263 -17.03 -19.15 -16.37
C THR A 263 -16.86 -20.05 -17.59
N LEU A 264 -17.47 -19.73 -18.72
CA LEU A 264 -17.27 -20.48 -19.96
C LEU A 264 -15.90 -20.17 -20.56
N ASP A 265 -15.29 -21.17 -21.18
CA ASP A 265 -14.02 -21.01 -21.88
C ASP A 265 -14.19 -20.15 -23.13
N ASN A 266 -13.17 -19.35 -23.45
CA ASN A 266 -13.11 -18.51 -24.65
C ASN A 266 -14.31 -17.54 -24.84
N THR A 267 -14.87 -17.04 -23.74
CA THR A 267 -15.92 -16.02 -23.82
C THR A 267 -15.36 -14.75 -24.47
N SER A 268 -16.09 -14.26 -25.48
CA SER A 268 -15.73 -13.09 -26.27
C SER A 268 -16.99 -12.47 -26.89
N GLY A 269 -16.86 -11.26 -27.41
CA GLY A 269 -17.95 -10.53 -28.06
C GLY A 269 -18.69 -9.55 -27.13
N PRO A 270 -19.63 -8.79 -27.69
CA PRO A 270 -20.31 -7.72 -26.97
C PRO A 270 -21.34 -8.24 -25.96
N ALA A 271 -21.79 -7.36 -25.06
CA ALA A 271 -22.99 -7.63 -24.27
C ALA A 271 -24.20 -7.93 -25.18
N HIS A 272 -25.09 -8.80 -24.71
CA HIS A 272 -26.29 -9.18 -25.43
C HIS A 272 -27.19 -7.95 -25.68
N PRO A 273 -27.76 -7.75 -26.89
CA PRO A 273 -28.53 -6.55 -27.22
C PRO A 273 -29.69 -6.25 -26.25
N ASN A 274 -30.44 -7.26 -25.82
CA ASN A 274 -31.49 -7.09 -24.80
C ASN A 274 -30.93 -6.66 -23.44
N ALA A 275 -29.73 -7.12 -23.05
CA ALA A 275 -29.09 -6.69 -21.81
C ALA A 275 -28.67 -5.20 -21.92
N VAL A 276 -28.13 -4.78 -23.07
CA VAL A 276 -27.80 -3.37 -23.34
C VAL A 276 -29.06 -2.49 -23.27
N SER A 277 -30.13 -2.90 -23.95
CA SER A 277 -31.41 -2.16 -23.98
C SER A 277 -32.00 -1.99 -22.57
N VAL A 278 -32.04 -3.07 -21.79
CA VAL A 278 -32.57 -3.03 -20.42
C VAL A 278 -31.65 -2.25 -19.49
N ALA A 279 -30.33 -2.42 -19.56
CA ALA A 279 -29.40 -1.62 -18.76
C ALA A 279 -29.60 -0.11 -18.98
N ARG A 280 -29.78 0.32 -20.25
CA ARG A 280 -30.05 1.73 -20.57
C ARG A 280 -31.34 2.24 -19.95
N SER A 281 -32.38 1.40 -19.90
CA SER A 281 -33.63 1.75 -19.19
C SER A 281 -33.44 1.94 -17.68
N LEU A 282 -32.35 1.42 -17.11
CA LEU A 282 -31.94 1.62 -15.72
C LEU A 282 -30.93 2.77 -15.53
N GLY A 283 -30.62 3.52 -16.59
CA GLY A 283 -29.64 4.62 -16.56
C GLY A 283 -28.18 4.17 -16.70
N VAL A 284 -27.93 2.96 -17.19
CA VAL A 284 -26.59 2.36 -17.30
C VAL A 284 -26.30 2.00 -18.76
N ASP A 285 -25.17 2.43 -19.30
CA ASP A 285 -24.74 1.97 -20.64
C ASP A 285 -23.66 0.90 -20.54
N ILE A 286 -23.94 -0.27 -21.14
CA ILE A 286 -23.01 -1.40 -21.24
C ILE A 286 -22.69 -1.77 -22.70
N ALA A 287 -23.00 -0.90 -23.67
CA ALA A 287 -22.78 -1.20 -25.09
C ALA A 287 -21.30 -1.42 -25.45
N ALA A 288 -20.37 -0.78 -24.72
CA ALA A 288 -18.93 -0.96 -24.90
C ALA A 288 -18.37 -2.22 -24.19
N HIS A 289 -19.20 -2.96 -23.46
CA HIS A 289 -18.77 -4.16 -22.74
C HIS A 289 -18.25 -5.23 -23.70
N GLN A 290 -17.16 -5.91 -23.31
CA GLN A 290 -16.62 -7.08 -24.00
C GLN A 290 -16.53 -8.25 -23.03
N ALA A 291 -17.10 -9.38 -23.43
CA ALA A 291 -17.05 -10.61 -22.65
C ALA A 291 -15.61 -11.12 -22.54
N ARG A 292 -15.28 -11.68 -21.37
CA ARG A 292 -13.99 -12.29 -21.08
C ARG A 292 -14.12 -13.41 -20.05
N THR A 293 -13.26 -14.41 -20.16
CA THR A 293 -13.25 -15.55 -19.25
C THR A 293 -12.57 -15.16 -17.92
N ILE A 294 -13.07 -15.70 -16.82
CA ILE A 294 -12.46 -15.52 -15.50
C ILE A 294 -11.09 -16.19 -15.49
N THR A 295 -10.06 -15.45 -15.09
CA THR A 295 -8.69 -15.97 -14.99
C THR A 295 -8.19 -15.93 -13.55
N ARG A 296 -7.09 -16.63 -13.27
CA ARG A 296 -6.41 -16.60 -11.98
C ARG A 296 -6.03 -15.16 -11.60
N GLU A 297 -5.56 -14.36 -12.55
CA GLU A 297 -5.17 -12.96 -12.33
C GLU A 297 -6.38 -12.12 -11.89
N ILE A 298 -7.53 -12.27 -12.56
CA ILE A 298 -8.76 -11.57 -12.17
C ILE A 298 -9.17 -11.98 -10.75
N VAL A 299 -9.12 -13.28 -10.45
CA VAL A 299 -9.46 -13.81 -9.13
C VAL A 299 -8.51 -13.23 -8.08
N GLU A 300 -7.20 -13.30 -8.26
CA GLU A 300 -6.18 -12.79 -7.32
C GLU A 300 -6.35 -11.28 -7.05
N GLN A 301 -6.63 -10.50 -8.08
CA GLN A 301 -6.83 -9.05 -7.98
C GLN A 301 -8.14 -8.68 -7.27
N SER A 302 -9.17 -9.53 -7.36
CA SER A 302 -10.48 -9.29 -6.74
C SER A 302 -10.43 -9.34 -5.22
N ASP A 303 -11.10 -8.39 -4.56
CA ASP A 303 -11.34 -8.40 -3.10
C ASP A 303 -12.70 -9.04 -2.76
N MET A 304 -13.59 -9.08 -3.75
CA MET A 304 -14.89 -9.74 -3.69
C MET A 304 -15.30 -10.25 -5.08
N ILE A 305 -15.75 -11.50 -5.14
CA ILE A 305 -16.23 -12.15 -6.38
C ILE A 305 -17.67 -12.58 -6.15
N ILE A 306 -18.58 -12.13 -7.01
CA ILE A 306 -20.02 -12.33 -6.88
C ILE A 306 -20.54 -13.13 -8.07
N GLY A 307 -20.88 -14.41 -7.82
CA GLY A 307 -21.53 -15.28 -8.78
C GLY A 307 -23.03 -15.00 -8.90
N MET A 308 -23.58 -15.20 -10.10
CA MET A 308 -25.00 -15.01 -10.37
C MET A 308 -25.87 -16.24 -10.08
N ALA A 309 -25.28 -17.42 -9.93
CA ALA A 309 -25.99 -18.69 -9.83
C ALA A 309 -25.09 -19.76 -9.19
N LEU A 310 -25.68 -20.82 -8.64
CA LEU A 310 -24.97 -21.86 -7.88
C LEU A 310 -23.79 -22.48 -8.64
N ASN A 311 -24.00 -22.80 -9.92
CA ASN A 311 -22.94 -23.35 -10.77
C ASN A 311 -21.72 -22.42 -10.89
N HIS A 312 -21.88 -21.09 -10.82
CA HIS A 312 -20.75 -20.15 -10.80
C HIS A 312 -20.00 -20.20 -9.47
N LEU A 313 -20.72 -20.33 -8.35
CA LEU A 313 -20.11 -20.48 -7.03
C LEU A 313 -19.32 -21.79 -6.95
N GLU A 314 -19.89 -22.89 -7.45
CA GLU A 314 -19.27 -24.20 -7.53
C GLU A 314 -18.01 -24.16 -8.41
N TYR A 315 -18.12 -23.59 -9.62
CA TYR A 315 -16.99 -23.40 -10.53
C TYR A 315 -15.85 -22.62 -9.88
N LEU A 316 -16.14 -21.45 -9.29
CA LEU A 316 -15.12 -20.60 -8.69
C LEU A 316 -14.45 -21.27 -7.49
N LYS A 317 -15.20 -22.02 -6.67
CA LYS A 317 -14.64 -22.72 -5.52
C LYS A 317 -13.85 -23.98 -5.89
N SER A 318 -14.22 -24.65 -6.98
CA SER A 318 -13.47 -25.82 -7.45
C SER A 318 -12.20 -25.46 -8.19
N HIS A 319 -12.20 -24.38 -8.98
CA HIS A 319 -11.04 -23.95 -9.77
C HIS A 319 -10.10 -23.01 -9.01
N PHE A 320 -10.58 -22.29 -7.99
CA PHE A 320 -9.80 -21.36 -7.17
C PHE A 320 -10.05 -21.55 -5.66
N PRO A 321 -9.84 -22.76 -5.10
CA PRO A 321 -10.16 -23.07 -3.71
C PRO A 321 -9.44 -22.18 -2.68
N GLU A 322 -8.23 -21.71 -2.99
CA GLU A 322 -7.43 -20.79 -2.17
C GLU A 322 -8.04 -19.38 -2.02
N HIS A 323 -9.11 -19.11 -2.75
CA HIS A 323 -9.83 -17.84 -2.80
C HIS A 323 -11.32 -17.98 -2.46
N ALA A 324 -11.75 -19.13 -1.95
CA ALA A 324 -13.15 -19.41 -1.66
C ALA A 324 -13.78 -18.43 -0.65
N GLU A 325 -12.99 -17.80 0.22
CA GLU A 325 -13.43 -16.86 1.26
C GLU A 325 -13.94 -15.52 0.72
N LYS A 326 -13.59 -15.18 -0.53
CA LYS A 326 -14.05 -13.96 -1.20
C LYS A 326 -15.10 -14.20 -2.27
N VAL A 327 -15.55 -15.44 -2.46
CA VAL A 327 -16.59 -15.81 -3.42
C VAL A 327 -17.95 -15.91 -2.73
N ALA A 328 -18.97 -15.27 -3.29
CA ALA A 328 -20.34 -15.34 -2.80
C ALA A 328 -21.37 -15.31 -3.96
N LEU A 329 -22.64 -15.62 -3.67
CA LEU A 329 -23.74 -15.40 -4.62
C LEU A 329 -24.43 -14.07 -4.35
N LEU A 330 -24.85 -13.39 -5.41
CA LEU A 330 -25.53 -12.10 -5.30
C LEU A 330 -26.78 -12.19 -4.39
N LYS A 331 -27.59 -13.25 -4.52
CA LYS A 331 -28.85 -13.38 -3.77
C LYS A 331 -28.69 -13.80 -2.32
N THR A 332 -27.62 -14.52 -1.98
CA THR A 332 -27.46 -15.12 -0.64
C THR A 332 -26.40 -14.45 0.22
N TRP A 333 -25.49 -13.66 -0.36
CA TRP A 333 -24.46 -12.99 0.42
C TRP A 333 -25.07 -12.07 1.48
N GLU A 334 -24.62 -12.24 2.73
CA GLU A 334 -25.09 -11.49 3.93
C GLU A 334 -26.61 -11.55 4.14
N ARG A 335 -27.26 -12.61 3.63
CA ARG A 335 -28.68 -12.87 3.88
C ARG A 335 -28.81 -13.85 5.06
N LYS A 336 -29.62 -13.47 6.07
CA LYS A 336 -29.84 -14.29 7.28
C LYS A 336 -30.81 -15.43 7.07
N THR A 337 -31.79 -15.26 6.18
CA THR A 337 -32.82 -16.24 5.89
C THR A 337 -32.51 -17.00 4.60
N GLY A 338 -32.73 -18.31 4.59
CA GLY A 338 -32.70 -19.11 3.38
C GLY A 338 -33.71 -18.59 2.34
N ILE A 339 -33.39 -18.76 1.06
CA ILE A 339 -34.28 -18.45 -0.06
C ILE A 339 -34.40 -19.68 -0.95
N GLY A 340 -35.58 -19.90 -1.53
CA GLY A 340 -35.84 -21.11 -2.32
C GLY A 340 -34.94 -21.25 -3.54
N ASN A 341 -34.77 -20.17 -4.32
CA ASN A 341 -33.84 -20.13 -5.44
C ASN A 341 -32.68 -19.15 -5.16
N PRO A 342 -31.46 -19.63 -4.91
CA PRO A 342 -30.29 -18.78 -4.65
C PRO A 342 -29.66 -18.19 -5.93
N SER A 343 -30.19 -18.50 -7.11
CA SER A 343 -29.66 -18.06 -8.41
C SER A 343 -30.51 -16.94 -9.02
N ILE A 344 -29.83 -16.03 -9.73
CA ILE A 344 -30.42 -15.09 -10.68
C ILE A 344 -30.70 -15.87 -11.98
N PRO A 345 -31.95 -15.91 -12.46
CA PRO A 345 -32.33 -16.65 -13.67
C PRO A 345 -31.50 -16.25 -14.89
N ASP A 346 -31.18 -17.22 -15.76
CA ASP A 346 -30.48 -16.93 -17.02
C ASP A 346 -31.47 -16.38 -18.05
N PRO A 347 -31.27 -15.15 -18.59
CA PRO A 347 -32.21 -14.58 -19.54
C PRO A 347 -31.99 -15.03 -20.99
N ILE A 348 -30.94 -15.80 -21.29
CA ILE A 348 -30.68 -16.29 -22.66
C ILE A 348 -31.87 -17.11 -23.17
N GLY A 349 -32.29 -16.85 -24.41
CA GLY A 349 -33.43 -17.51 -25.04
C GLY A 349 -34.80 -16.93 -24.67
N HIS A 350 -34.86 -15.92 -23.79
CA HIS A 350 -36.11 -15.27 -23.38
C HIS A 350 -36.31 -13.88 -24.01
N ASP A 351 -37.53 -13.36 -23.90
CA ASP A 351 -37.94 -12.06 -24.43
C ASP A 351 -37.40 -10.86 -23.61
N LEU A 352 -37.58 -9.65 -24.14
CA LEU A 352 -37.12 -8.42 -23.49
C LEU A 352 -37.75 -8.22 -22.10
N ASN A 353 -38.99 -8.68 -21.89
CA ASN A 353 -39.67 -8.56 -20.59
C ASN A 353 -39.00 -9.44 -19.52
N PHE A 354 -38.56 -10.64 -19.89
CA PHE A 354 -37.78 -11.49 -18.99
C PHE A 354 -36.42 -10.86 -18.65
N PHE A 355 -35.73 -10.27 -19.63
CA PHE A 355 -34.51 -9.49 -19.37
C PHE A 355 -34.76 -8.34 -18.39
N LYS A 356 -35.88 -7.60 -18.52
CA LYS A 356 -36.27 -6.54 -17.57
C LYS A 356 -36.44 -7.08 -16.15
N LYS A 357 -37.13 -8.22 -15.98
CA LYS A 357 -37.31 -8.86 -14.67
C LYS A 357 -35.97 -9.24 -14.04
N VAL A 358 -35.06 -9.85 -14.81
CA VAL A 358 -33.72 -10.23 -14.35
C VAL A 358 -32.89 -9.01 -13.97
N ALA A 359 -32.92 -7.93 -14.75
CA ALA A 359 -32.16 -6.72 -14.45
C ALA A 359 -32.66 -6.00 -13.19
N GLU A 360 -33.99 -5.92 -12.99
CA GLU A 360 -34.57 -5.39 -11.75
C GLU A 360 -34.23 -6.27 -10.53
N GLU A 361 -34.23 -7.60 -10.68
CA GLU A 361 -33.76 -8.49 -9.62
C GLU A 361 -32.30 -8.23 -9.26
N ILE A 362 -31.40 -8.13 -10.25
CA ILE A 362 -29.99 -7.78 -10.04
C ILE A 362 -29.85 -6.44 -9.31
N LYS A 363 -30.58 -5.41 -9.75
CA LYS A 363 -30.56 -4.08 -9.13
C LYS A 363 -31.03 -4.11 -7.68
N ASN A 364 -32.09 -4.83 -7.39
CA ASN A 364 -32.63 -4.97 -6.03
C ASN A 364 -31.65 -5.71 -5.11
N GLU A 365 -31.03 -6.78 -5.59
CA GLU A 365 -30.03 -7.51 -4.81
C GLU A 365 -28.74 -6.71 -4.62
N ILE A 366 -28.29 -5.94 -5.62
CA ILE A 366 -27.17 -4.99 -5.46
C ILE A 366 -27.51 -3.97 -4.37
N LYS A 367 -28.68 -3.33 -4.46
CA LYS A 367 -29.15 -2.37 -3.44
C LYS A 367 -29.16 -2.99 -2.04
N ARG A 368 -29.61 -4.24 -1.92
CA ARG A 368 -29.63 -4.99 -0.65
C ARG A 368 -28.23 -5.18 -0.07
N ILE A 369 -27.23 -5.51 -0.90
CA ILE A 369 -25.87 -5.78 -0.41
C ILE A 369 -25.03 -4.53 -0.15
N MET A 370 -25.46 -3.35 -0.63
CA MET A 370 -24.71 -2.09 -0.47
C MET A 370 -24.23 -1.78 0.96
N PRO A 371 -25.07 -1.91 2.02
CA PRO A 371 -24.60 -1.64 3.39
C PRO A 371 -23.43 -2.53 3.82
N PHE A 372 -23.46 -3.82 3.44
CA PHE A 372 -22.40 -4.77 3.75
C PHE A 372 -21.15 -4.51 2.91
N LEU A 373 -21.34 -4.13 1.64
CA LEU A 373 -20.23 -3.75 0.77
C LEU A 373 -19.51 -2.51 1.32
N PHE A 374 -20.24 -1.50 1.81
CA PHE A 374 -19.63 -0.35 2.49
C PHE A 374 -18.86 -0.73 3.75
N GLN A 375 -19.34 -1.68 4.55
CA GLN A 375 -18.60 -2.16 5.71
C GLN A 375 -17.29 -2.86 5.29
N ARG A 376 -17.33 -3.67 4.22
CA ARG A 376 -16.15 -4.36 3.68
C ARG A 376 -15.14 -3.36 3.11
N ILE A 377 -15.59 -2.33 2.40
CA ILE A 377 -14.75 -1.24 1.89
C ILE A 377 -14.10 -0.45 3.03
N LYS A 378 -14.83 -0.15 4.11
CA LYS A 378 -14.24 0.53 5.28
C LYS A 378 -13.10 -0.29 5.90
N LYS A 379 -13.32 -1.60 6.10
CA LYS A 379 -12.27 -2.51 6.58
C LYS A 379 -11.07 -2.57 5.64
N PHE A 380 -11.32 -2.58 4.32
CA PHE A 380 -10.26 -2.52 3.32
C PHE A 380 -9.43 -1.23 3.43
N MET A 381 -10.08 -0.09 3.59
CA MET A 381 -9.41 1.20 3.76
C MET A 381 -8.56 1.22 5.04
N GLU A 382 -9.11 0.75 6.16
CA GLU A 382 -8.39 0.65 7.44
C GLU A 382 -7.17 -0.27 7.33
N TYR A 383 -7.30 -1.41 6.64
CA TYR A 383 -6.19 -2.33 6.44
C TYR A 383 -5.10 -1.70 5.55
N ASN A 384 -5.48 -1.00 4.48
CA ASN A 384 -4.56 -0.37 3.54
C ASN A 384 -4.20 1.08 3.92
N ASP A 385 -4.53 1.55 5.13
CA ASP A 385 -4.29 2.91 5.62
C ASP A 385 -4.70 4.01 4.60
N LEU A 386 -5.84 3.82 3.94
CA LEU A 386 -6.42 4.75 2.96
C LEU A 386 -7.39 5.71 3.65
N SER A 387 -7.28 6.99 3.33
CA SER A 387 -8.27 8.01 3.68
C SER A 387 -9.04 8.43 2.44
N LEU A 388 -10.32 8.76 2.60
CA LEU A 388 -11.02 9.50 1.55
C LEU A 388 -10.50 10.93 1.59
N GLU A 389 -10.06 11.44 0.43
CA GLU A 389 -9.82 12.87 0.28
C GLU A 389 -11.10 13.63 0.68
N LYS A 390 -10.94 14.70 1.45
CA LYS A 390 -12.04 15.47 2.04
C LYS A 390 -12.87 16.19 0.98
#